data_AF-A0A1F6PFS1-F1
#
_entry.id   AF-A0A1F6PFS1-F1
#
_cell.length_a   1.000
_cell.length_b   1.000
_cell.length_c   1.000
_cell.angle_alpha   90.00
_cell.angle_beta   90.00
_cell.angle_gamma   90.00
#
_symmetry.space_group_name_H-M   'P 1'
#
loop_
_entity.id
_entity.type
_entity.pdbx_description
1 polymer ?
#
loop_
_entity_poly.entity_id
_entity_poly.type
_entity_poly.pdbx_seq_one_letter_code
_entity_poly.pdbx_strand_id
1 'polypeptide(L)'
;MANPARSLTLMIACLIMTTALSGCSILLDKLTEVKETDPQQASQAFVGALKNITPEKDTYFKTMTDIYITVTVLDQSNNPLPDALVTITDKEAYNITFIKDVTDENGAVSGFVTIRSGYPAIAIKAQSVDGLAALQDIVVSENTSTYNIQLKVSPVINSSAFRPLVEYPDSDNDGVPDAWDEYPFDPSRSFLQTTIYPHIISFEDLYPSSGDRDTNDLAAYIDINTKTAKKGYLKSISGTVKLKARGAKETYLSDFGIRFLLNNNIANAGNAASLGSARIEEYTSRNVLIRTQSVTIMNNSDLILPLFSNTGNKFGTDHGLINTFMNKPFNPGGQVLFSVTFEDPMNLKTSLYEMYDPYLKITNFQGTIYDIHRPFFNPLPNSADPTTGQASKFIDDNNFPFCVMIPMSTWFWPLETVDISLSYPDIFNWVNSNFKNSQQWYTDPDINLVYTKSQ
;
A
#
# COMPACT_ATOMS: atom_id res chain seq x y z
N MET A 1 -27.36 -59.77 52.89
CA MET A 1 -26.57 -60.56 51.93
C MET A 1 -26.22 -59.66 50.75
N ALA A 2 -25.02 -59.08 50.74
CA ALA A 2 -24.53 -58.29 49.62
C ALA A 2 -23.92 -59.23 48.58
N ASN A 3 -24.36 -59.11 47.32
CA ASN A 3 -24.03 -60.03 46.25
C ASN A 3 -22.55 -59.83 45.78
N PRO A 4 -21.66 -60.83 45.91
CA PRO A 4 -20.23 -60.69 45.61
C PRO A 4 -19.94 -60.45 44.12
N ALA A 5 -20.90 -60.66 43.22
CA ALA A 5 -20.75 -60.41 41.79
C ALA A 5 -20.64 -58.91 41.44
N ARG A 6 -21.17 -57.99 42.26
CA ARG A 6 -21.10 -56.53 41.99
C ARG A 6 -19.73 -55.90 42.30
N SER A 7 -18.92 -56.54 43.16
CA SER A 7 -17.60 -56.01 43.54
C SER A 7 -16.53 -56.25 42.46
N LEU A 8 -16.66 -57.33 41.69
CA LEU A 8 -15.68 -57.69 40.66
C LEU A 8 -15.87 -56.87 39.37
N THR A 9 -17.13 -56.56 39.01
CA THR A 9 -17.45 -55.72 37.84
C THR A 9 -16.99 -54.27 38.03
N LEU A 10 -17.03 -53.74 39.26
CA LEU A 10 -16.57 -52.38 39.56
C LEU A 10 -15.03 -52.28 39.55
N MET A 11 -14.31 -53.32 39.99
CA MET A 11 -12.84 -53.35 39.94
C MET A 11 -12.31 -53.49 38.50
N ILE A 12 -12.96 -54.28 37.64
CA ILE A 12 -12.54 -54.43 36.24
C ILE A 12 -12.84 -53.14 35.44
N ALA A 13 -13.96 -52.47 35.69
CA ALA A 13 -14.26 -51.17 35.08
C ALA A 13 -13.28 -50.07 35.51
N CYS A 14 -12.84 -50.08 36.77
CA CYS A 14 -11.87 -49.12 37.28
C CYS A 14 -10.44 -49.37 36.74
N LEU A 15 -10.07 -50.64 36.51
CA LEU A 15 -8.78 -51.02 35.93
C LEU A 15 -8.69 -50.71 34.42
N ILE A 16 -9.81 -50.85 33.69
CA ILE A 16 -9.89 -50.50 32.26
C ILE A 16 -9.88 -48.97 32.07
N MET A 17 -10.53 -48.21 32.97
CA MET A 17 -10.48 -46.74 32.95
C MET A 17 -9.07 -46.20 33.24
N THR A 18 -8.33 -46.77 34.20
CA THR A 18 -6.97 -46.28 34.51
C THR A 18 -5.97 -46.59 33.39
N THR A 19 -6.11 -47.71 32.68
CA THR A 19 -5.29 -48.00 31.47
C THR A 19 -5.68 -47.16 30.26
N ALA A 20 -6.97 -46.80 30.10
CA ALA A 20 -7.42 -45.93 29.04
C ALA A 20 -7.00 -44.46 29.27
N LEU A 21 -6.99 -43.99 30.53
CA LEU A 21 -6.55 -42.64 30.90
C LEU A 21 -5.02 -42.46 30.77
N SER A 22 -4.23 -43.49 31.06
CA SER A 22 -2.77 -43.47 30.88
C SER A 22 -2.35 -43.66 29.42
N GLY A 23 -3.10 -44.44 28.62
CA GLY A 23 -2.91 -44.50 27.17
C GLY A 23 -3.32 -43.22 26.44
N CYS A 24 -4.38 -42.55 26.91
CA CYS A 24 -4.86 -41.30 26.31
C CYS A 24 -3.94 -40.11 26.64
N SER A 25 -3.30 -40.07 27.81
CA SER A 25 -2.30 -39.03 28.14
C SER A 25 -1.01 -39.19 27.33
N ILE A 26 -0.56 -40.42 27.05
CA ILE A 26 0.62 -40.67 26.19
C ILE A 26 0.32 -40.37 24.71
N LEU A 27 -0.93 -40.55 24.26
CA LEU A 27 -1.37 -40.15 22.92
C LEU A 27 -1.61 -38.64 22.80
N LEU A 28 -2.08 -37.98 23.86
CA LEU A 28 -2.24 -36.53 23.89
C LEU A 28 -0.87 -35.83 23.91
N ASP A 29 0.08 -36.30 24.72
CA ASP A 29 1.46 -35.78 24.74
C ASP A 29 2.19 -35.99 23.41
N LYS A 30 1.85 -37.04 22.65
CA LYS A 30 2.38 -37.27 21.29
C LYS A 30 1.63 -36.55 20.18
N LEU A 31 0.43 -36.03 20.45
CA LEU A 31 -0.38 -35.23 19.50
C LEU A 31 -0.21 -33.72 19.71
N THR A 32 0.43 -33.28 20.80
CA THR A 32 0.79 -31.88 21.06
C THR A 32 2.28 -31.59 20.96
N GLU A 33 3.09 -32.50 20.40
CA GLU A 33 4.43 -32.16 19.91
C GLU A 33 4.31 -31.61 18.47
N VAL A 34 3.51 -30.56 18.28
CA VAL A 34 3.88 -29.59 17.25
C VAL A 34 5.20 -29.03 17.75
N LYS A 35 6.31 -29.55 17.22
CA LYS A 35 7.61 -28.92 17.48
C LYS A 35 7.45 -27.48 17.05
N GLU A 36 7.29 -26.57 18.02
CA GLU A 36 7.55 -25.17 17.81
C GLU A 36 8.95 -25.14 17.17
N THR A 37 8.99 -24.80 15.89
CA THR A 37 10.24 -24.65 15.17
C THR A 37 11.04 -23.62 15.94
N ASP A 38 12.26 -23.98 16.33
CA ASP A 38 13.18 -23.06 17.01
C ASP A 38 13.20 -21.72 16.24
N PRO A 39 12.92 -20.57 16.87
CA PRO A 39 12.91 -19.27 16.20
C PRO A 39 14.18 -18.99 15.41
N GLN A 40 15.35 -19.43 15.88
CA GLN A 40 16.59 -19.27 15.12
C GLN A 40 16.59 -20.11 13.85
N GLN A 41 16.08 -21.34 13.93
CA GLN A 41 15.95 -22.23 12.77
C GLN A 41 14.93 -21.68 11.76
N ALA A 42 13.82 -21.10 12.22
CA ALA A 42 12.81 -20.49 11.36
C ALA A 42 13.37 -19.26 10.61
N SER A 43 14.03 -18.33 11.32
CA SER A 43 14.67 -17.17 10.69
C SER A 43 15.79 -17.58 9.71
N GLN A 44 16.57 -18.62 10.03
CA GLN A 44 17.58 -19.17 9.11
C GLN A 44 16.95 -19.80 7.86
N ALA A 45 15.84 -20.51 8.00
CA ALA A 45 15.11 -21.06 6.85
C ALA A 45 14.60 -19.93 5.95
N PHE A 46 14.08 -18.85 6.54
CA PHE A 46 13.65 -17.66 5.81
C PHE A 46 14.80 -17.00 5.03
N VAL A 47 15.97 -16.82 5.64
CA VAL A 47 17.20 -16.38 4.94
C VAL A 47 17.52 -17.29 3.76
N GLY A 48 17.43 -18.62 3.97
CA GLY A 48 17.63 -19.60 2.90
C GLY A 48 16.66 -19.42 1.73
N ALA A 49 15.39 -19.15 2.01
CA ALA A 49 14.39 -18.88 0.98
C ALA A 49 14.68 -17.58 0.21
N LEU A 50 15.05 -16.50 0.89
CA LEU A 50 15.40 -15.22 0.25
C LEU A 50 16.59 -15.35 -0.72
N LYS A 51 17.61 -16.13 -0.35
CA LYS A 51 18.79 -16.39 -1.20
C LYS A 51 18.46 -17.16 -2.48
N ASN A 52 17.35 -17.89 -2.51
CA ASN A 52 16.91 -18.63 -3.69
C ASN A 52 16.12 -17.78 -4.68
N ILE A 53 15.74 -16.55 -4.30
CA ILE A 53 15.03 -15.63 -5.19
C ILE A 53 16.03 -14.92 -6.09
N THR A 54 15.65 -14.70 -7.35
CA THR A 54 16.31 -13.74 -8.24
C THR A 54 15.52 -12.44 -8.17
N PRO A 55 16.04 -11.37 -7.55
CA PRO A 55 15.32 -10.11 -7.43
C PRO A 55 15.07 -9.47 -8.81
N GLU A 56 13.80 -9.30 -9.18
CA GLU A 56 13.34 -8.64 -10.40
C GLU A 56 12.47 -7.43 -10.07
N LYS A 57 12.78 -6.26 -10.65
CA LYS A 57 12.13 -4.98 -10.33
C LYS A 57 10.60 -5.03 -10.32
N ASP A 58 10.01 -5.73 -11.28
CA ASP A 58 8.56 -5.66 -11.52
C ASP A 58 7.75 -6.55 -10.57
N THR A 59 8.39 -7.49 -9.86
CA THR A 59 7.71 -8.50 -9.03
C THR A 59 8.23 -8.55 -7.59
N TYR A 60 9.47 -8.11 -7.36
CA TYR A 60 10.16 -8.34 -6.09
C TYR A 60 9.54 -7.55 -4.93
N PHE A 61 9.11 -8.29 -3.89
CA PHE A 61 8.51 -7.78 -2.67
C PHE A 61 7.32 -6.81 -2.86
N LYS A 62 6.65 -6.86 -4.02
CA LYS A 62 5.46 -6.04 -4.29
C LYS A 62 4.22 -6.66 -3.66
N THR A 63 3.53 -5.89 -2.82
CA THR A 63 2.24 -6.23 -2.19
C THR A 63 1.05 -5.65 -2.94
N MET A 64 1.31 -4.91 -4.02
CA MET A 64 0.31 -4.39 -4.95
C MET A 64 0.77 -4.61 -6.40
N THR A 65 -0.20 -4.74 -7.29
CA THR A 65 -0.01 -4.96 -8.73
C THR A 65 -0.72 -3.87 -9.52
N ASP A 66 -0.07 -3.41 -10.59
CA ASP A 66 -0.66 -2.46 -11.52
C ASP A 66 -1.19 -3.15 -12.77
N ILE A 67 -2.35 -2.69 -13.21
CA ILE A 67 -2.92 -3.02 -14.51
C ILE A 67 -3.29 -1.74 -15.26
N TYR A 68 -3.27 -1.81 -16.58
CA TYR A 68 -3.86 -0.81 -17.44
C TYR A 68 -5.21 -1.32 -17.95
N ILE A 69 -6.28 -0.57 -17.71
CA ILE A 69 -7.63 -0.97 -18.12
C ILE A 69 -8.21 0.05 -19.07
N THR A 70 -8.85 -0.45 -20.13
CA THR A 70 -9.71 0.31 -21.04
C THR A 70 -11.13 -0.24 -20.91
N VAL A 71 -12.08 0.64 -20.60
CA VAL A 71 -13.52 0.34 -20.56
C VAL A 71 -14.19 1.08 -21.70
N THR A 72 -14.84 0.36 -22.61
CA THR A 72 -15.68 0.92 -23.67
C THR A 72 -17.15 0.73 -23.30
N VAL A 73 -17.88 1.83 -23.18
CA VAL A 73 -19.31 1.86 -22.90
C VAL A 73 -20.09 1.95 -24.20
N LEU A 74 -21.09 1.08 -24.34
CA LEU A 74 -21.94 0.96 -25.51
C LEU A 74 -23.40 1.23 -25.14
N ASP A 75 -24.12 1.86 -26.04
CA ASP A 75 -25.58 2.00 -25.96
C ASP A 75 -26.31 0.68 -26.26
N GLN A 76 -27.64 0.70 -26.22
CA GLN A 76 -28.48 -0.48 -26.49
C GLN A 76 -28.36 -1.00 -27.94
N SER A 77 -27.88 -0.19 -28.87
CA SER A 77 -27.66 -0.51 -30.28
C SER A 77 -26.22 -0.94 -30.60
N ASN A 78 -25.36 -1.07 -29.58
CA ASN A 78 -23.92 -1.34 -29.67
C ASN A 78 -23.09 -0.20 -30.28
N ASN A 79 -23.58 1.04 -30.26
CA ASN A 79 -22.77 2.20 -30.61
C ASN A 79 -21.97 2.66 -29.39
N PRO A 80 -20.76 3.21 -29.59
CA PRO A 80 -20.05 3.93 -28.53
C PRO A 80 -20.91 5.00 -27.87
N LEU A 81 -20.90 5.03 -26.54
CA LEU A 81 -21.67 5.99 -25.76
C LEU A 81 -20.72 7.01 -25.13
N PRO A 82 -20.60 8.24 -25.67
CA PRO A 82 -19.81 9.31 -25.06
C PRO A 82 -20.48 9.85 -23.78
N ASP A 83 -19.68 10.51 -22.95
CA ASP A 83 -20.08 11.19 -21.71
C ASP A 83 -20.79 10.29 -20.67
N ALA A 84 -20.68 8.97 -20.80
CA ALA A 84 -21.05 8.03 -19.74
C ALA A 84 -20.00 8.04 -18.64
N LEU A 85 -20.42 8.13 -17.38
CA LEU A 85 -19.53 7.99 -16.24
C LEU A 85 -19.10 6.53 -16.08
N VAL A 86 -17.80 6.31 -16.06
CA VAL A 86 -17.18 5.06 -15.64
C VAL A 86 -16.58 5.25 -14.25
N THR A 87 -16.86 4.31 -13.36
CA THR A 87 -16.25 4.23 -12.03
C THR A 87 -15.67 2.84 -11.84
N ILE A 88 -14.39 2.75 -11.47
CA ILE A 88 -13.69 1.51 -11.17
C ILE A 88 -13.25 1.55 -9.71
N THR A 89 -13.73 0.61 -8.90
CA THR A 89 -13.47 0.54 -7.45
C THR A 89 -12.86 -0.80 -7.05
N ASP A 90 -12.20 -0.84 -5.88
CA ASP A 90 -11.88 -2.10 -5.21
C ASP A 90 -13.19 -2.80 -4.83
N LYS A 91 -13.31 -4.10 -5.14
CA LYS A 91 -14.52 -4.88 -4.86
C LYS A 91 -14.70 -5.20 -3.36
N GLU A 92 -13.60 -5.28 -2.63
CA GLU A 92 -13.55 -5.55 -1.19
C GLU A 92 -13.48 -4.24 -0.36
N ALA A 93 -13.19 -3.11 -1.00
CA ALA A 93 -13.13 -1.79 -0.39
C ALA A 93 -13.73 -0.71 -1.32
N TYR A 94 -15.05 -0.70 -1.49
CA TYR A 94 -15.76 0.22 -2.41
C TYR A 94 -15.51 1.72 -2.20
N ASN A 95 -14.96 2.12 -1.05
CA ASN A 95 -14.53 3.50 -0.81
C ASN A 95 -13.24 3.87 -1.57
N ILE A 96 -12.50 2.88 -2.09
CA ILE A 96 -11.33 3.08 -2.93
C ILE A 96 -11.80 3.13 -4.39
N THR A 97 -11.77 4.34 -4.96
CA THR A 97 -12.09 4.57 -6.38
C THR A 97 -10.80 4.79 -7.14
N PHE A 98 -10.42 3.83 -8.00
CA PHE A 98 -9.19 3.93 -8.79
C PHE A 98 -9.34 4.87 -9.97
N ILE A 99 -10.47 4.75 -10.68
CA ILE A 99 -10.80 5.56 -11.85
C ILE A 99 -12.23 6.04 -11.69
N LYS A 100 -12.43 7.34 -11.90
CA LYS A 100 -13.74 7.96 -12.08
C LYS A 100 -13.57 8.98 -13.19
N ASP A 101 -14.21 8.74 -14.33
CA ASP A 101 -14.09 9.60 -15.51
C ASP A 101 -15.28 9.41 -16.45
N VAL A 102 -15.46 10.32 -17.41
CA VAL A 102 -16.47 10.20 -18.47
C VAL A 102 -15.83 9.69 -19.76
N THR A 103 -16.57 8.87 -20.49
CA THR A 103 -16.14 8.30 -21.76
C THR A 103 -15.95 9.35 -22.85
N ASP A 104 -14.93 9.16 -23.69
CA ASP A 104 -14.69 9.97 -24.87
C ASP A 104 -15.67 9.68 -26.03
N GLU A 105 -15.42 10.28 -27.20
CA GLU A 105 -16.20 10.08 -28.44
C GLU A 105 -16.25 8.62 -28.93
N ASN A 106 -15.29 7.78 -28.51
CA ASN A 106 -15.24 6.35 -28.79
C ASN A 106 -15.87 5.53 -27.66
N GLY A 107 -16.57 6.19 -26.72
CA GLY A 107 -17.18 5.55 -25.57
C GLY A 107 -16.15 5.00 -24.59
N ALA A 108 -14.89 5.49 -24.60
CA ALA A 108 -13.80 4.87 -23.86
C ALA A 108 -13.33 5.70 -22.65
N VAL A 109 -13.04 5.02 -21.55
CA VAL A 109 -12.21 5.49 -20.42
C VAL A 109 -11.04 4.54 -20.27
N SER A 110 -9.83 5.06 -20.08
CA SER A 110 -8.64 4.23 -19.84
C SER A 110 -7.77 4.80 -18.72
N GLY A 111 -7.06 3.93 -18.01
CA GLY A 111 -6.10 4.36 -17.00
C GLY A 111 -5.44 3.20 -16.26
N PHE A 112 -4.52 3.56 -15.37
CA PHE A 112 -3.87 2.60 -14.48
C PHE A 112 -4.70 2.35 -13.23
N VAL A 113 -4.72 1.09 -12.79
CA VAL A 113 -5.37 0.66 -11.55
C VAL A 113 -4.36 -0.15 -10.74
N THR A 114 -4.11 0.30 -9.51
CA THR A 114 -3.25 -0.36 -8.52
C THR A 114 -4.13 -1.22 -7.61
N ILE A 115 -3.91 -2.53 -7.54
CA ILE A 115 -4.68 -3.46 -6.70
C ILE A 115 -3.80 -4.15 -5.66
N ARG A 116 -4.38 -4.55 -4.52
CA ARG A 116 -3.67 -5.35 -3.52
C ARG A 116 -3.45 -6.78 -4.01
N SER A 117 -2.22 -7.26 -3.91
CA SER A 117 -1.91 -8.68 -4.11
C SER A 117 -2.72 -9.50 -3.10
N GLY A 118 -3.34 -10.59 -3.57
CA GLY A 118 -4.25 -11.42 -2.76
C GLY A 118 -5.69 -10.92 -2.70
N TYR A 119 -6.03 -9.72 -3.20
CA TYR A 119 -7.41 -9.23 -3.36
C TYR A 119 -7.66 -8.80 -4.80
N PRO A 120 -7.64 -9.73 -5.77
CA PRO A 120 -7.48 -9.38 -7.16
C PRO A 120 -8.82 -9.05 -7.83
N ALA A 121 -9.73 -8.31 -7.18
CA ALA A 121 -11.05 -8.05 -7.75
C ALA A 121 -11.40 -6.56 -7.76
N ILE A 122 -11.87 -6.11 -8.93
CA ILE A 122 -12.37 -4.76 -9.14
C ILE A 122 -13.83 -4.80 -9.58
N ALA A 123 -14.59 -3.76 -9.25
CA ALA A 123 -15.94 -3.54 -9.73
C ALA A 123 -15.94 -2.35 -10.71
N ILE A 124 -16.54 -2.53 -11.87
CA ILE A 124 -16.67 -1.52 -12.92
C ILE A 124 -18.14 -1.17 -13.05
N LYS A 125 -18.46 0.11 -12.88
CA LYS A 125 -19.80 0.67 -13.09
C LYS A 125 -19.75 1.67 -14.23
N ALA A 126 -20.62 1.52 -15.22
CA ALA A 126 -20.87 2.52 -16.25
C ALA A 126 -22.28 3.10 -16.06
N GLN A 127 -22.43 4.42 -16.17
CA GLN A 127 -23.69 5.12 -16.05
C GLN A 127 -23.83 6.16 -17.15
N SER A 128 -24.88 6.04 -17.94
CA SER A 128 -25.27 7.08 -18.88
C SER A 128 -26.01 8.19 -18.16
N VAL A 129 -26.09 9.34 -18.80
CA VAL A 129 -26.75 10.50 -18.20
C VAL A 129 -28.25 10.35 -18.02
N ASP A 130 -28.86 9.66 -18.97
CA ASP A 130 -30.28 9.31 -19.02
C ASP A 130 -30.63 8.18 -18.05
N GLY A 131 -29.67 7.73 -17.22
CA GLY A 131 -29.90 6.82 -16.10
C GLY A 131 -29.81 5.33 -16.44
N LEU A 132 -29.30 4.97 -17.62
CA LEU A 132 -28.93 3.58 -17.93
C LEU A 132 -27.62 3.25 -17.22
N ALA A 133 -27.45 1.99 -16.84
CA ALA A 133 -26.20 1.55 -16.22
C ALA A 133 -25.80 0.13 -16.62
N ALA A 134 -24.53 -0.17 -16.37
CA ALA A 134 -23.98 -1.52 -16.39
C ALA A 134 -23.04 -1.69 -15.18
N LEU A 135 -22.96 -2.90 -14.66
CA LEU A 135 -22.04 -3.28 -13.59
C LEU A 135 -21.36 -4.59 -14.00
N GLN A 136 -20.04 -4.67 -13.84
CA GLN A 136 -19.28 -5.89 -14.04
C GLN A 136 -18.15 -5.98 -13.03
N ASP A 137 -18.01 -7.15 -12.41
CA ASP A 137 -16.84 -7.46 -11.59
C ASP A 137 -15.78 -8.17 -12.45
N ILE A 138 -14.53 -7.82 -12.24
CA ILE A 138 -13.38 -8.43 -12.91
C ILE A 138 -12.43 -9.00 -11.85
N VAL A 139 -12.03 -10.25 -12.03
CA VAL A 139 -10.92 -10.85 -11.27
C VAL A 139 -9.66 -10.69 -12.10
N VAL A 140 -8.68 -9.99 -11.55
CA VAL A 140 -7.39 -9.68 -12.16
C VAL A 140 -6.46 -10.89 -12.04
N SER A 141 -6.01 -11.43 -13.16
CA SER A 141 -5.03 -12.51 -13.21
C SER A 141 -3.60 -11.99 -13.15
N GLU A 142 -2.74 -12.72 -12.43
CA GLU A 142 -1.33 -12.38 -12.18
C GLU A 142 -0.49 -12.14 -13.44
N ASN A 143 -0.82 -12.78 -14.57
CA ASN A 143 -0.07 -12.68 -15.82
C ASN A 143 -0.71 -11.72 -16.84
N THR A 144 -1.57 -10.81 -16.39
CA THR A 144 -2.30 -9.92 -17.28
C THR A 144 -2.20 -8.49 -16.78
N SER A 145 -1.43 -7.69 -17.52
CA SER A 145 -1.19 -6.27 -17.24
C SER A 145 -2.13 -5.33 -17.99
N THR A 146 -2.90 -5.83 -18.97
CA THR A 146 -3.85 -5.02 -19.76
C THR A 146 -5.21 -5.68 -19.86
N TYR A 147 -6.27 -4.91 -19.64
CA TYR A 147 -7.66 -5.34 -19.77
C TYR A 147 -8.42 -4.42 -20.74
N ASN A 148 -9.21 -5.03 -21.62
CA ASN A 148 -10.13 -4.31 -22.50
C ASN A 148 -11.53 -4.85 -22.22
N ILE A 149 -12.39 -4.02 -21.64
CA ILE A 149 -13.73 -4.40 -21.19
C ILE A 149 -14.77 -3.61 -22.00
N GLN A 150 -15.82 -4.30 -22.47
CA GLN A 150 -16.95 -3.65 -23.11
C GLN A 150 -18.18 -3.77 -22.22
N LEU A 151 -18.83 -2.66 -21.90
CA LEU A 151 -20.03 -2.59 -21.09
C LEU A 151 -21.19 -2.01 -21.88
N LYS A 152 -22.30 -2.74 -21.95
CA LYS A 152 -23.52 -2.27 -22.60
C LYS A 152 -24.51 -1.79 -21.55
N VAL A 153 -24.84 -0.50 -21.55
CA VAL A 153 -25.77 0.06 -20.55
C VAL A 153 -27.21 -0.36 -20.81
N SER A 154 -27.99 -0.51 -19.74
CA SER A 154 -29.42 -0.85 -19.81
C SER A 154 -30.20 -0.21 -18.65
N PRO A 155 -31.54 -0.11 -18.75
CA PRO A 155 -32.36 0.44 -17.66
C PRO A 155 -32.17 -0.38 -16.40
N VAL A 156 -31.90 0.29 -15.27
CA VAL A 156 -31.67 -0.37 -13.98
C VAL A 156 -32.97 -0.98 -13.42
N ILE A 157 -34.15 -0.54 -13.91
CA ILE A 157 -35.49 -1.05 -13.56
C ILE A 157 -36.47 -0.77 -14.74
N ASN A 158 -37.60 -1.49 -14.85
CA ASN A 158 -38.70 -1.28 -15.83
C ASN A 158 -39.37 0.12 -15.72
N SER A 159 -38.66 1.21 -15.99
CA SER A 159 -39.23 2.54 -16.14
C SER A 159 -39.29 2.89 -17.63
N SER A 160 -40.51 2.89 -18.18
CA SER A 160 -40.82 3.15 -19.58
C SER A 160 -40.67 4.62 -20.00
N ALA A 161 -39.78 5.38 -19.37
CA ALA A 161 -39.64 6.81 -19.63
C ALA A 161 -38.17 7.17 -19.87
N PHE A 162 -37.67 6.72 -21.00
CA PHE A 162 -36.51 7.33 -21.66
C PHE A 162 -36.88 8.79 -21.99
N ARG A 163 -36.17 9.76 -21.43
CA ARG A 163 -36.34 11.17 -21.80
C ARG A 163 -35.22 11.56 -22.78
N PRO A 164 -35.55 12.14 -23.95
CA PRO A 164 -34.54 12.51 -24.93
C PRO A 164 -33.70 13.70 -24.46
N LEU A 165 -32.46 13.72 -24.97
CA LEU A 165 -31.38 14.71 -24.87
C LEU A 165 -31.82 16.10 -24.39
N VAL A 166 -31.65 16.32 -23.08
CA VAL A 166 -31.40 17.65 -22.53
C VAL A 166 -29.88 17.81 -22.60
N GLU A 167 -29.40 18.93 -23.14
CA GLU A 167 -28.00 19.32 -23.01
C GLU A 167 -27.72 19.42 -21.50
N TYR A 168 -26.84 18.58 -21.00
CA TYR A 168 -26.56 18.54 -19.57
C TYR A 168 -25.70 19.76 -19.23
N PRO A 169 -26.04 20.50 -18.16
CA PRO A 169 -25.22 21.61 -17.71
C PRO A 169 -23.77 21.16 -17.52
N ASP A 170 -22.87 21.97 -18.04
CA ASP A 170 -21.42 21.92 -17.83
C ASP A 170 -21.01 23.36 -17.51
N SER A 171 -20.94 23.64 -16.21
CA SER A 171 -20.88 25.00 -15.68
C SER A 171 -19.53 25.68 -15.90
N ASP A 172 -18.45 24.91 -16.08
CA ASP A 172 -17.11 25.42 -16.34
C ASP A 172 -16.55 25.06 -17.73
N ASN A 173 -17.28 24.28 -18.52
CA ASN A 173 -16.96 23.84 -19.87
C ASN A 173 -15.69 22.97 -19.95
N ASP A 174 -15.44 22.15 -18.94
CA ASP A 174 -14.33 21.17 -18.94
C ASP A 174 -14.68 19.87 -19.71
N GLY A 175 -15.93 19.74 -20.15
CA GLY A 175 -16.45 18.61 -20.90
C GLY A 175 -16.91 17.45 -20.02
N VAL A 176 -16.97 17.62 -18.69
CA VAL A 176 -17.61 16.72 -17.74
C VAL A 176 -18.88 17.41 -17.26
N PRO A 177 -20.07 16.84 -17.45
CA PRO A 177 -21.24 17.60 -17.06
C PRO A 177 -21.43 17.59 -15.53
N ASP A 178 -22.12 18.61 -15.03
CA ASP A 178 -22.27 18.95 -13.61
C ASP A 178 -22.81 17.80 -12.75
N ALA A 179 -23.59 16.89 -13.33
CA ALA A 179 -24.17 15.76 -12.61
C ALA A 179 -23.12 14.69 -12.21
N TRP A 180 -21.93 14.72 -12.81
CA TRP A 180 -20.85 13.77 -12.54
C TRP A 180 -19.57 14.42 -12.04
N ASP A 181 -19.41 15.72 -12.34
CA ASP A 181 -18.28 16.52 -11.93
C ASP A 181 -18.30 16.78 -10.41
N GLU A 182 -17.18 16.48 -9.75
CA GLU A 182 -16.97 16.78 -8.33
C GLU A 182 -16.55 18.23 -8.08
N TYR A 183 -16.13 18.92 -9.15
CA TYR A 183 -15.65 20.30 -9.16
C TYR A 183 -16.29 21.12 -10.30
N PRO A 184 -17.65 21.22 -10.39
CA PRO A 184 -18.39 21.80 -11.53
C PRO A 184 -18.15 23.30 -11.83
N PHE A 185 -17.24 23.94 -11.10
CA PHE A 185 -16.90 25.35 -11.28
C PHE A 185 -15.37 25.58 -11.35
N ASP A 186 -14.59 24.52 -11.56
CA ASP A 186 -13.13 24.53 -11.64
C ASP A 186 -12.66 23.71 -12.85
N PRO A 187 -12.44 24.35 -14.01
CA PRO A 187 -12.23 23.65 -15.29
C PRO A 187 -10.89 22.92 -15.40
N SER A 188 -10.12 22.86 -14.30
CA SER A 188 -8.80 22.25 -14.23
C SER A 188 -8.81 20.85 -13.60
N ARG A 189 -9.94 20.40 -13.04
CA ARG A 189 -10.11 19.08 -12.41
C ARG A 189 -11.59 18.73 -12.36
N SER A 190 -11.89 17.44 -12.41
CA SER A 190 -13.28 16.96 -12.42
C SER A 190 -13.55 15.83 -11.41
N PHE A 191 -12.50 15.09 -10.98
CA PHE A 191 -12.68 13.91 -10.12
C PHE A 191 -11.63 13.78 -9.00
N LEU A 192 -12.05 13.26 -7.84
CA LEU A 192 -11.18 12.71 -6.80
C LEU A 192 -11.02 11.20 -6.98
N GLN A 193 -9.78 10.71 -6.86
CA GLN A 193 -9.44 9.29 -7.00
C GLN A 193 -8.41 8.86 -5.96
N THR A 194 -8.39 7.57 -5.65
CA THR A 194 -7.38 6.91 -4.81
C THR A 194 -6.50 6.04 -5.71
N THR A 195 -5.29 6.54 -6.03
CA THR A 195 -4.37 5.85 -6.94
C THR A 195 -3.41 4.89 -6.22
N ILE A 196 -3.23 5.08 -4.91
CA ILE A 196 -2.41 4.22 -4.03
C ILE A 196 -3.22 3.99 -2.76
N TYR A 197 -3.32 2.74 -2.30
CA TYR A 197 -4.01 2.43 -1.05
C TYR A 197 -3.36 3.15 0.12
N PRO A 198 -4.15 3.58 1.14
CA PRO A 198 -3.59 3.89 2.44
C PRO A 198 -2.76 2.70 2.94
N HIS A 199 -1.52 2.96 3.33
CA HIS A 199 -0.54 1.92 3.60
C HIS A 199 0.38 2.31 4.76
N ILE A 200 1.06 1.31 5.33
CA ILE A 200 2.24 1.52 6.16
C ILE A 200 3.48 1.32 5.29
N ILE A 201 4.39 2.27 5.32
CA ILE A 201 5.77 2.06 4.88
C ILE A 201 6.61 1.77 6.12
N SER A 202 7.47 0.77 6.05
CA SER A 202 8.45 0.52 7.11
C SER A 202 9.85 0.27 6.56
N PHE A 203 10.84 0.66 7.35
CA PHE A 203 12.24 0.68 6.98
C PHE A 203 13.11 -0.05 8.01
N GLU A 204 14.25 -0.53 7.52
CA GLU A 204 15.47 -0.83 8.28
C GLU A 204 16.48 0.32 8.09
N ASP A 205 17.36 0.60 9.06
CA ASP A 205 18.29 1.74 9.05
C ASP A 205 19.77 1.38 8.77
N LEU A 206 20.13 0.09 8.87
CA LEU A 206 21.52 -0.38 8.81
C LEU A 206 22.07 -0.63 7.40
N TYR A 207 21.40 -0.12 6.36
CA TYR A 207 21.81 -0.28 4.95
C TYR A 207 23.31 0.04 4.74
N PRO A 208 24.09 -0.86 4.10
CA PRO A 208 23.68 -2.09 3.41
C PRO A 208 23.74 -3.38 4.27
N SER A 209 24.02 -3.27 5.57
CA SER A 209 24.06 -4.41 6.48
C SER A 209 22.66 -4.87 6.85
N SER A 210 22.41 -6.18 6.82
CA SER A 210 21.09 -6.78 7.02
C SER A 210 20.34 -6.41 8.30
N GLY A 211 21.04 -5.97 9.36
CA GLY A 211 20.42 -5.72 10.66
C GLY A 211 19.75 -6.97 11.25
N ASP A 212 18.66 -6.75 11.98
CA ASP A 212 17.82 -7.77 12.61
C ASP A 212 16.48 -7.99 11.89
N ARG A 213 16.14 -7.17 10.89
CA ARG A 213 14.98 -7.35 10.00
C ARG A 213 13.65 -7.33 10.75
N ASP A 214 13.56 -6.55 11.81
CA ASP A 214 12.31 -6.31 12.53
C ASP A 214 11.42 -5.28 11.81
N THR A 215 11.96 -4.58 10.81
CA THR A 215 11.31 -3.62 9.93
C THR A 215 10.57 -2.51 10.68
N ASN A 216 11.09 -2.09 11.83
CA ASN A 216 10.46 -1.09 12.68
C ASN A 216 11.32 0.17 12.92
N ASP A 217 12.53 0.25 12.35
CA ASP A 217 13.45 1.38 12.50
C ASP A 217 12.80 2.72 12.15
N LEU A 218 11.92 2.70 11.15
CA LEU A 218 10.87 3.68 10.96
C LEU A 218 9.61 2.99 10.45
N ALA A 219 8.45 3.29 11.04
CA ALA A 219 7.15 2.97 10.44
C ALA A 219 6.31 4.24 10.28
N ALA A 220 5.69 4.43 9.12
CA ALA A 220 4.82 5.57 8.85
C ALA A 220 3.55 5.16 8.09
N TYR A 221 2.41 5.64 8.56
CA TYR A 221 1.16 5.58 7.81
C TYR A 221 1.11 6.66 6.75
N ILE A 222 0.65 6.31 5.55
CA ILE A 222 0.55 7.21 4.41
C ILE A 222 -0.79 7.00 3.71
N ASP A 223 -1.48 8.10 3.45
CA ASP A 223 -2.70 8.16 2.65
C ASP A 223 -2.52 9.23 1.57
N ILE A 224 -2.71 8.85 0.30
CA ILE A 224 -2.48 9.70 -0.87
C ILE A 224 -3.75 9.72 -1.71
N ASN A 225 -4.22 10.93 -2.02
CA ASN A 225 -5.36 11.16 -2.88
C ASN A 225 -4.95 12.03 -4.06
N THR A 226 -5.54 11.75 -5.22
CA THR A 226 -5.28 12.48 -6.46
C THR A 226 -6.55 13.15 -6.95
N LYS A 227 -6.37 14.28 -7.64
CA LYS A 227 -7.46 14.89 -8.41
C LYS A 227 -7.06 14.90 -9.87
N THR A 228 -8.00 14.58 -10.74
CA THR A 228 -7.78 14.46 -12.18
C THR A 228 -8.74 15.35 -12.96
N ALA A 229 -8.29 15.86 -14.11
CA ALA A 229 -9.16 16.40 -15.16
C ALA A 229 -9.71 15.25 -16.03
N LYS A 230 -10.61 15.58 -16.98
CA LYS A 230 -11.09 14.66 -18.03
C LYS A 230 -9.93 13.89 -18.68
N LYS A 231 -10.16 12.61 -19.03
CA LYS A 231 -9.15 11.64 -19.53
C LYS A 231 -8.15 11.15 -18.46
N GLY A 232 -8.49 11.32 -17.18
CA GLY A 232 -7.67 10.87 -16.05
C GLY A 232 -6.35 11.63 -15.90
N TYR A 233 -6.22 12.83 -16.48
CA TYR A 233 -4.97 13.60 -16.40
C TYR A 233 -4.78 14.15 -14.99
N LEU A 234 -3.65 13.85 -14.36
CA LEU A 234 -3.35 14.19 -12.97
C LEU A 234 -3.19 15.69 -12.77
N LYS A 235 -4.07 16.32 -11.98
CA LYS A 235 -4.02 17.75 -11.65
C LYS A 235 -3.36 18.04 -10.29
N SER A 236 -3.58 17.18 -9.30
CA SER A 236 -2.99 17.37 -7.98
C SER A 236 -2.77 16.06 -7.23
N ILE A 237 -1.77 16.05 -6.37
CA ILE A 237 -1.49 14.99 -5.39
C ILE A 237 -1.58 15.62 -4.01
N SER A 238 -2.29 14.99 -3.08
CA SER A 238 -2.31 15.38 -1.68
C SER A 238 -2.17 14.16 -0.80
N GLY A 239 -1.66 14.33 0.41
CA GLY A 239 -1.56 13.21 1.32
C GLY A 239 -1.34 13.57 2.76
N THR A 240 -1.66 12.59 3.61
CA THR A 240 -1.43 12.62 5.05
C THR A 240 -0.39 11.56 5.39
N VAL A 241 0.63 11.94 6.13
CA VAL A 241 1.67 11.04 6.63
C VAL A 241 1.73 11.14 8.14
N LYS A 242 1.72 10.00 8.85
CA LYS A 242 1.78 9.94 10.31
C LYS A 242 2.88 8.97 10.74
N LEU A 243 3.83 9.44 11.55
CA LEU A 243 4.85 8.55 12.10
C LEU A 243 4.22 7.62 13.15
N LYS A 244 4.60 6.35 13.11
CA LYS A 244 4.02 5.27 13.92
C LYS A 244 5.03 4.64 14.87
N ALA A 245 6.25 4.43 14.42
CA ALA A 245 7.33 3.87 15.23
C ALA A 245 8.69 4.41 14.78
N ARG A 246 9.68 4.23 15.67
CA ARG A 246 11.10 4.48 15.40
C ARG A 246 11.94 3.51 16.24
N GLY A 247 12.39 2.40 15.64
CA GLY A 247 13.39 1.47 16.20
C GLY A 247 14.85 1.85 15.94
N ALA A 248 15.09 2.95 15.22
CA ALA A 248 16.45 3.41 14.95
C ALA A 248 17.16 3.90 16.23
N LYS A 249 18.47 3.62 16.37
CA LYS A 249 19.28 4.17 17.48
C LYS A 249 19.36 5.70 17.41
N GLU A 250 19.47 6.38 18.55
CA GLU A 250 19.51 7.85 18.65
C GLU A 250 20.66 8.49 17.83
N THR A 251 21.75 7.76 17.63
CA THR A 251 22.91 8.22 16.87
C THR A 251 22.68 8.24 15.35
N TYR A 252 21.60 7.62 14.87
CA TYR A 252 21.20 7.66 13.47
C TYR A 252 20.08 8.68 13.32
N LEU A 253 20.47 9.88 12.88
CA LEU A 253 19.52 10.92 12.55
C LEU A 253 18.86 10.55 11.24
N SER A 254 17.56 10.27 11.28
CA SER A 254 16.80 9.88 10.11
C SER A 254 15.79 10.95 9.73
N ASP A 255 15.82 11.34 8.46
CA ASP A 255 14.84 12.21 7.81
C ASP A 255 13.95 11.33 6.93
N PHE A 256 12.64 11.58 6.94
CA PHE A 256 11.68 10.83 6.14
C PHE A 256 11.05 11.72 5.06
N GLY A 257 10.94 11.21 3.84
CA GLY A 257 10.30 11.93 2.75
C GLY A 257 9.73 11.03 1.66
N ILE A 258 9.15 11.66 0.66
CA ILE A 258 8.58 11.01 -0.51
C ILE A 258 9.15 11.67 -1.76
N ARG A 259 9.61 10.87 -2.71
CA ARG A 259 9.93 11.28 -4.08
C ARG A 259 8.85 10.76 -5.02
N PHE A 260 8.41 11.59 -5.97
CA PHE A 260 7.66 11.15 -7.14
C PHE A 260 8.54 11.32 -8.38
N LEU A 261 8.79 10.21 -9.08
CA LEU A 261 9.58 10.15 -10.32
C LEU A 261 8.81 10.75 -11.51
N LEU A 262 8.53 12.05 -11.47
CA LEU A 262 7.78 12.73 -12.53
C LEU A 262 8.60 12.91 -13.80
N ASN A 263 9.93 12.97 -13.69
CA ASN A 263 10.80 13.07 -14.85
C ASN A 263 10.66 11.81 -15.74
N ASN A 264 10.57 12.00 -17.06
CA ASN A 264 10.36 10.96 -18.07
C ASN A 264 9.03 10.18 -18.04
N ASN A 265 8.26 10.22 -16.94
CA ASN A 265 7.00 9.49 -16.79
C ASN A 265 5.75 10.30 -17.20
N ILE A 266 5.94 11.47 -17.82
CA ILE A 266 4.86 12.28 -18.39
C ILE A 266 4.85 12.10 -19.91
N ALA A 267 3.69 11.81 -20.50
CA ALA A 267 3.50 11.48 -21.91
C ALA A 267 3.98 12.61 -22.86
N ASN A 268 3.70 13.87 -22.49
CA ASN A 268 4.01 15.06 -23.29
C ASN A 268 5.32 15.74 -22.84
N ALA A 269 6.44 15.02 -22.84
CA ALA A 269 7.75 15.51 -22.38
C ALA A 269 8.31 16.76 -23.12
N GLY A 270 7.62 17.27 -24.15
CA GLY A 270 7.97 18.51 -24.87
C GLY A 270 7.29 19.78 -24.32
N ASN A 271 6.15 19.64 -23.65
CA ASN A 271 5.56 20.69 -22.82
C ASN A 271 5.86 20.26 -21.39
N ALA A 272 6.91 20.83 -20.79
CA ALA A 272 7.21 20.61 -19.39
C ALA A 272 5.93 20.72 -18.57
N ALA A 273 5.70 19.79 -17.66
CA ALA A 273 4.83 19.96 -16.51
C ALA A 273 4.88 21.44 -16.06
N SER A 274 3.88 22.24 -16.43
CA SER A 274 3.88 23.64 -16.04
C SER A 274 3.78 23.68 -14.51
N LEU A 275 4.81 24.28 -13.91
CA LEU A 275 5.15 24.13 -12.50
C LEU A 275 4.12 24.82 -11.63
N GLY A 276 3.35 24.04 -10.86
CA GLY A 276 2.45 24.61 -9.88
C GLY A 276 3.08 24.75 -8.50
N SER A 277 2.27 24.65 -7.46
CA SER A 277 2.72 24.83 -6.07
C SER A 277 2.74 23.51 -5.31
N ALA A 278 3.77 23.33 -4.48
CA ALA A 278 3.79 22.28 -3.47
C ALA A 278 3.95 22.89 -2.07
N ARG A 279 3.19 22.36 -1.11
CA ARG A 279 3.12 22.83 0.26
C ARG A 279 3.17 21.64 1.21
N ILE A 280 3.96 21.78 2.26
CA ILE A 280 4.10 20.82 3.37
C ILE A 280 3.72 21.54 4.66
N GLU A 281 2.80 20.96 5.42
CA GLU A 281 2.42 21.39 6.76
C GLU A 281 2.72 20.27 7.75
N GLU A 282 3.65 20.50 8.66
CA GLU A 282 4.01 19.56 9.72
C GLU A 282 3.34 19.94 11.03
N TYR A 283 2.77 18.94 11.70
CA TYR A 283 2.09 19.08 12.97
C TYR A 283 2.69 18.14 14.01
N THR A 284 2.63 18.56 15.27
CA THR A 284 2.86 17.65 16.41
C THR A 284 1.77 16.59 16.49
N SER A 285 1.97 15.57 17.32
CA SER A 285 0.95 14.56 17.64
C SER A 285 -0.31 15.12 18.30
N ARG A 286 -0.28 16.38 18.78
CA ARG A 286 -1.44 17.11 19.32
C ARG A 286 -2.06 18.07 18.31
N ASN A 287 -1.81 17.88 17.01
CA ASN A 287 -2.33 18.72 15.93
C ASN A 287 -1.92 20.21 16.01
N VAL A 288 -0.75 20.50 16.57
CA VAL A 288 -0.19 21.87 16.57
C VAL A 288 0.71 22.03 15.35
N LEU A 289 0.40 22.99 14.46
CA LEU A 289 1.24 23.31 13.29
C LEU A 289 2.60 23.85 13.75
N ILE A 290 3.68 23.24 13.28
CA ILE A 290 5.06 23.62 13.65
C ILE A 290 5.93 24.02 12.46
N ARG A 291 5.57 23.61 11.24
CA ARG A 291 6.30 23.98 10.03
C ARG A 291 5.34 24.12 8.86
N THR A 292 5.50 25.20 8.10
CA THR A 292 4.97 25.31 6.74
C THR A 292 6.14 25.53 5.80
N GLN A 293 6.24 24.70 4.77
CA GLN A 293 7.30 24.78 3.76
C GLN A 293 6.67 24.76 2.38
N SER A 294 7.03 25.75 1.56
CA SER A 294 6.80 25.68 0.12
C SER A 294 7.93 24.87 -0.52
N VAL A 295 7.58 23.97 -1.42
CA VAL A 295 8.54 23.20 -2.22
C VAL A 295 8.43 23.66 -3.65
N THR A 296 9.55 24.08 -4.25
CA THR A 296 9.61 24.40 -5.67
C THR A 296 9.82 23.11 -6.44
N ILE A 297 8.98 22.87 -7.44
CA ILE A 297 9.17 21.78 -8.40
C ILE A 297 10.08 22.34 -9.51
N MET A 298 11.15 21.64 -9.86
CA MET A 298 11.98 22.05 -11.00
C MET A 298 11.48 21.37 -12.28
N ASN A 299 11.59 22.05 -13.41
CA ASN A 299 11.23 21.46 -14.70
C ASN A 299 12.08 20.22 -14.97
N ASN A 300 11.45 19.16 -15.48
CA ASN A 300 12.11 17.89 -15.80
C ASN A 300 12.90 17.30 -14.62
N SER A 301 12.45 17.55 -13.38
CA SER A 301 12.99 16.91 -12.19
C SER A 301 11.96 16.00 -11.53
N ASP A 302 12.44 15.11 -10.68
CA ASP A 302 11.58 14.45 -9.72
C ASP A 302 11.04 15.47 -8.72
N LEU A 303 9.86 15.19 -8.17
CA LEU A 303 9.28 15.95 -7.06
C LEU A 303 9.77 15.31 -5.76
N ILE A 304 10.53 16.05 -4.95
CA ILE A 304 11.06 15.57 -3.67
C ILE A 304 10.39 16.35 -2.53
N LEU A 305 9.70 15.63 -1.66
CA LEU A 305 8.97 16.16 -0.51
C LEU A 305 9.67 15.75 0.80
N PRO A 306 10.47 16.63 1.43
CA PRO A 306 11.10 16.36 2.72
C PRO A 306 10.10 16.55 3.88
N LEU A 307 9.43 15.46 4.27
CA LEU A 307 8.28 15.50 5.18
C LEU A 307 8.67 15.67 6.65
N PHE A 308 9.63 14.90 7.15
CA PHE A 308 10.11 15.00 8.53
C PHE A 308 11.62 15.12 8.55
N SER A 309 12.13 16.15 9.22
CA SER A 309 13.53 16.22 9.61
C SER A 309 13.70 15.65 11.02
N ASN A 310 14.69 14.78 11.22
CA ASN A 310 14.96 14.11 12.49
C ASN A 310 13.70 13.50 13.13
N THR A 311 13.29 12.32 12.63
CA THR A 311 12.09 11.58 13.07
C THR A 311 12.07 11.30 14.58
N GLY A 312 13.24 11.21 15.24
CA GLY A 312 13.36 11.01 16.69
C GLY A 312 12.81 12.14 17.54
N ASN A 313 12.65 13.34 16.98
CA ASN A 313 12.06 14.48 17.66
C ASN A 313 10.55 14.64 17.41
N LYS A 314 9.92 13.66 16.75
CA LYS A 314 8.52 13.75 16.31
C LYS A 314 7.54 13.01 17.22
N PHE A 315 8.02 12.41 18.30
CA PHE A 315 7.23 11.62 19.24
C PHE A 315 7.15 12.26 20.64
N GLY A 316 7.17 13.60 20.70
CA GLY A 316 7.13 14.35 21.95
C GLY A 316 8.51 14.47 22.60
N THR A 317 8.61 14.10 23.87
CA THR A 317 9.86 14.21 24.67
C THR A 317 10.67 12.92 24.73
N ASP A 318 10.16 11.84 24.14
CA ASP A 318 10.90 10.58 24.02
C ASP A 318 11.74 10.64 22.74
N HIS A 319 12.98 10.18 22.84
CA HIS A 319 13.97 10.25 21.77
C HIS A 319 14.59 8.89 21.44
N GLY A 320 14.28 7.85 22.21
CA GLY A 320 14.88 6.52 22.06
C GLY A 320 14.20 5.65 21.01
N LEU A 321 14.06 4.38 21.35
CA LEU A 321 13.30 3.38 20.60
C LEU A 321 11.83 3.51 20.94
N ILE A 322 11.02 3.97 19.98
CA ILE A 322 9.66 4.44 20.22
C ILE A 322 8.66 3.53 19.55
N ASN A 323 7.72 3.04 20.36
CA ASN A 323 6.67 2.11 19.96
C ASN A 323 7.19 0.78 19.39
N THR A 324 8.36 0.30 19.82
CA THR A 324 8.90 -1.01 19.41
C THR A 324 8.93 -2.04 20.55
N PHE A 325 8.63 -1.63 21.79
CA PHE A 325 8.54 -2.50 22.96
C PHE A 325 7.16 -2.47 23.61
N MET A 326 6.52 -3.63 23.78
CA MET A 326 5.18 -3.74 24.39
C MET A 326 5.12 -3.30 25.86
N ASN A 327 6.24 -3.33 26.58
CA ASN A 327 6.30 -2.89 27.98
C ASN A 327 6.41 -1.34 28.13
N LYS A 328 6.52 -0.60 27.03
CA LYS A 328 6.54 0.88 27.03
C LYS A 328 5.14 1.45 26.71
N PRO A 329 4.79 2.64 27.22
CA PRO A 329 3.58 3.33 26.78
C PRO A 329 3.64 3.65 25.28
N PHE A 330 2.48 3.80 24.66
CA PHE A 330 2.40 4.31 23.31
C PHE A 330 2.65 5.81 23.29
N ASN A 331 3.50 6.25 22.36
CA ASN A 331 3.78 7.65 22.10
C ASN A 331 3.33 7.99 20.68
N PRO A 332 2.32 8.85 20.47
CA PRO A 332 1.89 9.21 19.12
C PRO A 332 2.94 10.06 18.41
N GLY A 333 3.23 9.73 17.15
CA GLY A 333 4.10 10.51 16.29
C GLY A 333 3.41 11.74 15.70
N GLY A 334 4.22 12.70 15.26
CA GLY A 334 3.78 13.85 14.48
C GLY A 334 3.20 13.44 13.12
N GLN A 335 2.58 14.40 12.46
CA GLN A 335 1.97 14.20 11.15
C GLN A 335 2.35 15.30 10.17
N VAL A 336 2.27 14.99 8.89
CA VAL A 336 2.45 15.94 7.79
C VAL A 336 1.26 15.85 6.86
N LEU A 337 0.75 17.01 6.48
CA LEU A 337 -0.14 17.17 5.34
C LEU A 337 0.69 17.76 4.19
N PHE A 338 0.64 17.15 3.01
CA PHE A 338 1.24 17.73 1.82
C PHE A 338 0.20 17.90 0.72
N SER A 339 0.39 18.93 -0.10
CA SER A 339 -0.42 19.20 -1.27
C SER A 339 0.46 19.68 -2.41
N VAL A 340 0.30 19.09 -3.57
CA VAL A 340 0.98 19.43 -4.82
C VAL A 340 -0.10 19.67 -5.87
N THR A 341 -0.10 20.85 -6.46
CA THR A 341 -0.97 21.19 -7.60
C THR A 341 -0.08 21.47 -8.80
N PHE A 342 -0.45 20.94 -9.95
CA PHE A 342 0.22 21.19 -11.22
C PHE A 342 -0.52 22.32 -11.96
N GLU A 343 0.17 23.16 -12.72
CA GLU A 343 -0.51 24.21 -13.51
C GLU A 343 -1.33 23.55 -14.62
N ASP A 344 -0.73 22.61 -15.35
CA ASP A 344 -1.41 21.82 -16.38
C ASP A 344 -1.63 20.37 -15.90
N PRO A 345 -2.82 19.78 -16.14
CA PRO A 345 -3.05 18.36 -15.89
C PRO A 345 -2.07 17.46 -16.66
N MET A 346 -1.55 16.43 -16.00
CA MET A 346 -0.52 15.55 -16.55
C MET A 346 -1.06 14.21 -17.01
N ASN A 347 -0.76 13.86 -18.26
CA ASN A 347 -0.94 12.49 -18.74
C ASN A 347 0.28 11.64 -18.34
N LEU A 348 0.05 10.63 -17.49
CA LEU A 348 1.09 9.74 -16.97
C LEU A 348 1.33 8.56 -17.90
N LYS A 349 2.60 8.19 -18.11
CA LYS A 349 2.99 6.99 -18.89
C LYS A 349 2.91 5.69 -18.08
N THR A 350 2.84 5.80 -16.76
CA THR A 350 2.79 4.69 -15.81
C THR A 350 1.90 5.08 -14.62
N SER A 351 1.57 4.12 -13.75
CA SER A 351 0.79 4.37 -12.55
C SER A 351 1.53 5.35 -11.60
N LEU A 352 0.78 5.99 -10.69
CA LEU A 352 1.41 6.77 -9.62
C LEU A 352 2.22 5.87 -8.67
N TYR A 353 1.82 4.59 -8.51
CA TYR A 353 2.51 3.63 -7.63
C TYR A 353 3.93 3.29 -8.12
N GLU A 354 4.16 3.17 -9.42
CA GLU A 354 5.51 2.95 -9.98
C GLU A 354 6.40 4.21 -9.91
N MET A 355 5.81 5.40 -9.78
CA MET A 355 6.55 6.66 -9.60
C MET A 355 6.78 7.00 -8.12
N TYR A 356 6.08 6.34 -7.21
CA TYR A 356 6.01 6.66 -5.79
C TYR A 356 7.16 6.04 -5.00
N ASP A 357 7.99 6.87 -4.39
CA ASP A 357 9.24 6.45 -3.75
C ASP A 357 9.44 7.10 -2.38
N PRO A 358 8.92 6.49 -1.31
CA PRO A 358 9.30 6.82 0.05
C PRO A 358 10.79 6.59 0.27
N TYR A 359 11.44 7.52 0.96
CA TYR A 359 12.85 7.38 1.30
C TYR A 359 13.11 7.71 2.77
N LEU A 360 14.08 7.00 3.34
CA LEU A 360 14.66 7.27 4.64
C LEU A 360 16.09 7.74 4.44
N LYS A 361 16.36 9.01 4.75
CA LYS A 361 17.71 9.58 4.67
C LYS A 361 18.37 9.50 6.04
N ILE A 362 19.52 8.86 6.09
CA ILE A 362 20.30 8.62 7.30
C ILE A 362 21.53 9.52 7.30
N THR A 363 21.76 10.20 8.42
CA THR A 363 23.06 10.78 8.76
C THR A 363 23.68 9.92 9.85
N ASN A 364 24.73 9.18 9.51
CA ASN A 364 25.41 8.32 10.48
C ASN A 364 26.30 9.13 11.44
N PHE A 365 26.92 8.45 12.41
CA PHE A 365 27.74 9.09 13.43
C PHE A 365 29.02 9.77 12.90
N GLN A 366 29.49 9.41 11.70
CA GLN A 366 30.59 10.08 11.01
C GLN A 366 30.14 11.31 10.20
N GLY A 367 28.83 11.57 10.13
CA GLY A 367 28.25 12.65 9.33
C GLY A 367 28.09 12.31 7.85
N THR A 368 28.27 11.04 7.45
CA THR A 368 27.96 10.59 6.09
C THR A 368 26.44 10.53 5.92
N ILE A 369 25.96 11.08 4.80
CA ILE A 369 24.54 11.13 4.45
C ILE A 369 24.27 10.16 3.32
N TYR A 370 23.41 9.18 3.55
CA TYR A 370 22.89 8.28 2.52
C TYR A 370 21.37 8.17 2.65
N ASP A 371 20.73 7.56 1.67
CA ASP A 371 19.29 7.30 1.68
C ASP A 371 18.99 5.84 1.37
N ILE A 372 17.85 5.41 1.86
CA ILE A 372 17.27 4.07 1.72
C ILE A 372 15.93 4.27 1.04
N HIS A 373 15.65 3.47 0.01
CA HIS A 373 14.46 3.57 -0.81
C HIS A 373 13.75 2.22 -0.91
N ARG A 374 12.60 2.20 -1.58
CA ARG A 374 11.99 0.95 -2.06
C ARG A 374 12.99 0.18 -2.95
N PRO A 375 12.88 -1.15 -3.02
CA PRO A 375 13.75 -1.95 -3.88
C PRO A 375 13.75 -1.45 -5.34
N PHE A 376 14.93 -1.44 -5.97
CA PHE A 376 15.16 -1.04 -7.37
C PHE A 376 14.86 0.42 -7.74
N PHE A 377 14.62 1.30 -6.76
CA PHE A 377 14.74 2.73 -6.98
C PHE A 377 16.21 3.15 -7.03
N ASN A 378 16.48 4.39 -7.43
CA ASN A 378 17.84 4.94 -7.41
C ASN A 378 18.03 5.82 -6.16
N PRO A 379 19.24 5.96 -5.61
CA PRO A 379 19.50 6.94 -4.57
C PRO A 379 19.08 8.37 -4.97
N LEU A 380 18.91 9.26 -3.99
CA LEU A 380 18.76 10.69 -4.29
C LEU A 380 20.06 11.24 -4.91
N PRO A 381 20.02 12.31 -5.73
CA PRO A 381 21.20 12.83 -6.42
C PRO A 381 22.43 13.19 -5.55
N ASN A 382 22.25 13.43 -4.25
CA ASN A 382 23.32 13.81 -3.32
C ASN A 382 23.60 12.73 -2.25
N SER A 383 23.12 11.51 -2.45
CA SER A 383 23.34 10.39 -1.56
C SER A 383 24.80 9.91 -1.63
N ALA A 384 25.48 9.80 -0.49
CA ALA A 384 26.77 9.12 -0.40
C ALA A 384 26.56 7.60 -0.27
N ASP A 385 25.82 7.03 -1.23
CA ASP A 385 25.42 5.63 -1.28
C ASP A 385 26.59 4.71 -0.86
N PRO A 386 26.45 3.98 0.27
CA PRO A 386 27.52 3.14 0.80
C PRO A 386 27.85 1.94 -0.09
N THR A 387 27.01 1.64 -1.10
CA THR A 387 27.28 0.60 -2.09
C THR A 387 28.04 1.17 -3.29
N THR A 388 29.07 0.47 -3.76
CA THR A 388 29.93 0.97 -4.84
C THR A 388 29.26 0.87 -6.22
N GLY A 389 28.49 1.89 -6.61
CA GLY A 389 28.05 2.13 -8.00
C GLY A 389 27.04 1.14 -8.59
N GLN A 390 25.96 1.65 -9.18
CA GLN A 390 24.89 0.92 -9.93
C GLN A 390 24.25 -0.33 -9.27
N ALA A 391 24.56 -0.64 -8.02
CA ALA A 391 24.06 -1.81 -7.31
C ALA A 391 23.31 -1.50 -6.00
N SER A 392 22.85 -0.27 -5.77
CA SER A 392 21.87 0.00 -4.71
C SER A 392 20.50 -0.48 -5.14
N LYS A 393 20.29 -1.80 -5.03
CA LYS A 393 18.94 -2.38 -5.14
C LYS A 393 18.10 -2.12 -3.88
N PHE A 394 18.68 -1.52 -2.83
CA PHE A 394 18.06 -1.37 -1.49
C PHE A 394 17.58 -2.70 -0.91
N ILE A 395 18.39 -3.74 -1.16
CA ILE A 395 18.25 -5.09 -0.62
C ILE A 395 19.59 -5.49 0.00
N ASP A 396 19.55 -6.33 1.02
CA ASP A 396 20.75 -6.86 1.67
C ASP A 396 21.39 -8.01 0.88
N ASP A 397 22.53 -8.52 1.37
CA ASP A 397 23.24 -9.66 0.76
C ASP A 397 22.46 -10.98 0.80
N ASN A 398 21.34 -11.04 1.53
CA ASN A 398 20.43 -12.17 1.57
C ASN A 398 19.21 -11.97 0.67
N ASN A 399 19.11 -10.86 -0.07
CA ASN A 399 17.92 -10.42 -0.82
C ASN A 399 16.70 -10.11 0.06
N PHE A 400 16.88 -9.52 1.24
CA PHE A 400 15.81 -8.89 2.00
C PHE A 400 15.77 -7.37 1.74
N PRO A 401 14.60 -6.74 1.51
CA PRO A 401 14.53 -5.31 1.26
C PRO A 401 14.66 -4.48 2.54
N PHE A 402 15.31 -3.31 2.45
CA PHE A 402 15.37 -2.34 3.56
C PHE A 402 14.11 -1.48 3.70
N CYS A 403 13.15 -1.64 2.80
CA CYS A 403 11.89 -0.91 2.78
C CYS A 403 10.77 -1.85 2.32
N VAL A 404 9.74 -2.01 3.16
CA VAL A 404 8.56 -2.81 2.87
C VAL A 404 7.31 -1.92 2.91
N MET A 405 6.40 -2.17 1.98
CA MET A 405 5.14 -1.44 1.86
C MET A 405 3.98 -2.39 2.12
N ILE A 406 3.17 -2.09 3.13
CA ILE A 406 2.04 -2.91 3.56
C ILE A 406 0.75 -2.17 3.22
N PRO A 407 -0.08 -2.67 2.29
CA PRO A 407 -1.20 -1.92 1.73
C PRO A 407 -2.43 -1.98 2.64
N MET A 408 -2.25 -1.58 3.90
CA MET A 408 -3.26 -1.53 4.94
C MET A 408 -3.10 -0.23 5.75
N SER A 409 -4.24 0.36 6.15
CA SER A 409 -4.24 1.50 7.07
C SER A 409 -3.87 1.12 8.49
N THR A 410 -3.99 -0.16 8.84
CA THR A 410 -3.65 -0.74 10.14
C THR A 410 -2.77 -1.95 9.92
N TRP A 411 -1.54 -1.89 10.43
CA TRP A 411 -0.59 -2.99 10.45
C TRP A 411 0.20 -2.91 11.75
N PHE A 412 0.50 -4.07 12.33
CA PHE A 412 1.28 -4.17 13.56
C PHE A 412 2.72 -4.51 13.18
N TRP A 413 3.64 -3.56 13.34
CA TRP A 413 5.04 -3.82 13.03
C TRP A 413 5.65 -4.76 14.08
N PRO A 414 6.66 -5.57 13.71
CA PRO A 414 7.37 -6.43 14.64
C PRO A 414 7.96 -5.66 15.83
N LEU A 415 8.09 -6.32 16.97
CA LEU A 415 8.80 -5.75 18.14
C LEU A 415 10.29 -5.64 17.86
N GLU A 416 10.97 -4.79 18.62
CA GLU A 416 12.42 -4.59 18.50
C GLU A 416 13.16 -5.94 18.51
N THR A 417 14.08 -6.13 17.56
CA THR A 417 14.92 -7.32 17.36
C THR A 417 14.18 -8.59 16.92
N VAL A 418 12.86 -8.53 16.75
CA VAL A 418 12.05 -9.66 16.30
C VAL A 418 11.98 -9.66 14.79
N ASP A 419 12.76 -10.53 14.16
CA ASP A 419 12.73 -10.78 12.71
C ASP A 419 11.28 -10.92 12.19
N ILE A 420 10.97 -10.21 11.11
CA ILE A 420 9.62 -10.19 10.51
C ILE A 420 9.08 -11.58 10.18
N SER A 421 9.95 -12.55 9.88
CA SER A 421 9.54 -13.92 9.59
C SER A 421 9.04 -14.69 10.81
N LEU A 422 9.34 -14.23 12.02
CA LEU A 422 8.80 -14.80 13.26
C LEU A 422 7.45 -14.20 13.60
N SER A 423 7.32 -12.87 13.43
CA SER A 423 6.08 -12.16 13.71
C SER A 423 5.02 -12.34 12.61
N TYR A 424 5.42 -12.56 11.36
CA TYR A 424 4.55 -12.86 10.22
C TYR A 424 5.03 -14.13 9.48
N PRO A 425 4.79 -15.34 10.02
CA PRO A 425 5.34 -16.59 9.48
C PRO A 425 4.98 -16.88 8.01
N ASP A 426 3.82 -16.42 7.56
CA ASP A 426 3.36 -16.59 6.17
C ASP A 426 4.27 -15.93 5.13
N ILE A 427 5.10 -14.96 5.54
CA ILE A 427 6.10 -14.34 4.66
C ILE A 427 7.08 -15.38 4.12
N PHE A 428 7.36 -16.44 4.88
CA PHE A 428 8.20 -17.55 4.43
C PHE A 428 7.59 -18.24 3.21
N ASN A 429 6.31 -18.61 3.26
CA ASN A 429 5.65 -19.27 2.13
C ASN A 429 5.54 -18.34 0.92
N TRP A 430 5.28 -17.05 1.16
CA TRP A 430 5.26 -16.05 0.10
C TRP A 430 6.61 -15.92 -0.60
N VAL A 431 7.69 -15.76 0.14
CA VAL A 431 9.07 -15.72 -0.39
C VAL A 431 9.44 -17.04 -1.09
N ASN A 432 9.22 -18.18 -0.43
CA ASN A 432 9.60 -19.50 -0.96
C ASN A 432 8.81 -19.92 -2.21
N SER A 433 7.62 -19.35 -2.42
CA SER A 433 6.81 -19.55 -3.63
C SER A 433 7.12 -18.54 -4.76
N ASN A 434 8.19 -17.74 -4.61
CA ASN A 434 8.51 -16.62 -5.49
C ASN A 434 7.33 -15.65 -5.62
N PHE A 435 6.79 -15.25 -4.47
CA PHE A 435 5.73 -14.26 -4.28
C PHE A 435 4.32 -14.66 -4.75
N LYS A 436 4.07 -15.95 -5.03
CA LYS A 436 2.81 -16.44 -5.60
C LYS A 436 1.78 -16.85 -4.55
N ASN A 437 2.20 -17.55 -3.51
CA ASN A 437 1.32 -18.02 -2.43
C ASN A 437 1.37 -17.06 -1.24
N SER A 438 0.38 -17.08 -0.35
CA SER A 438 0.36 -16.22 0.86
C SER A 438 0.54 -14.72 0.55
N GLN A 439 -0.10 -14.22 -0.52
CA GLN A 439 -0.02 -12.80 -0.92
C GLN A 439 -0.56 -11.81 0.14
N GLN A 440 -1.27 -12.32 1.14
CA GLN A 440 -1.79 -11.58 2.29
C GLN A 440 -0.98 -11.87 3.57
N TRP A 441 0.29 -12.28 3.45
CA TRP A 441 1.16 -12.69 4.58
C TRP A 441 1.21 -11.70 5.74
N TYR A 442 0.98 -10.42 5.46
CA TYR A 442 1.01 -9.31 6.41
C TYR A 442 -0.28 -9.14 7.23
N THR A 443 -1.26 -10.03 7.09
CA THR A 443 -2.60 -9.90 7.72
C THR A 443 -2.77 -10.71 9.01
N ASP A 444 -1.94 -11.73 9.24
CA ASP A 444 -2.06 -12.64 10.39
C ASP A 444 -0.73 -12.74 11.17
N PRO A 445 -0.43 -11.77 12.06
CA PRO A 445 0.77 -11.82 12.88
C PRO A 445 0.61 -12.72 14.11
N ASP A 446 1.74 -13.21 14.64
CA ASP A 446 1.81 -13.54 16.06
C ASP A 446 1.74 -12.25 16.89
N ILE A 447 0.58 -12.03 17.49
CA ILE A 447 0.25 -10.93 18.40
C ILE A 447 1.30 -10.71 19.51
N ASN A 448 1.99 -11.74 19.97
CA ASN A 448 3.01 -11.59 21.02
C ASN A 448 4.34 -11.02 20.52
N LEU A 449 4.52 -11.01 19.19
CA LEU A 449 5.75 -10.64 18.50
C LEU A 449 5.63 -9.33 17.71
N VAL A 450 4.48 -8.65 17.80
CA VAL A 450 4.22 -7.36 17.14
C VAL A 450 3.76 -6.29 18.12
N TYR A 451 3.97 -5.03 17.76
CA TYR A 451 3.49 -3.88 18.52
C TYR A 451 2.04 -3.56 18.17
N THR A 452 1.14 -3.67 19.15
CA THR A 452 -0.32 -3.58 18.90
C THR A 452 -1.02 -2.36 19.48
N LYS A 453 -0.31 -1.51 20.23
CA LYS A 453 -0.88 -0.26 20.76
C LYS A 453 -0.96 0.76 19.62
N SER A 454 -2.10 1.42 19.44
CA SER A 454 -2.31 2.26 18.24
C SER A 454 -3.20 3.49 18.42
N GLN A 455 -3.45 3.94 19.66
CA GLN A 455 -4.29 5.12 19.95
C GLN A 455 -3.54 6.24 20.64
#